data_AF-A0A3D1ZRP7-F1
#
_entry.id   AF-A0A3D1ZRP7-F1
#
_cell.length_a   1.000
_cell.length_b   1.000
_cell.length_c   1.000
_cell.angle_alpha   90.00
_cell.angle_beta   90.00
_cell.angle_gamma   90.00
#
_symmetry.space_group_name_H-M   'P 1'
#
loop_
_entity.id
_entity.type
_entity.pdbx_description
1 polymer ?
#
loop_
_entity_poly.entity_id
_entity_poly.type
_entity_poly.pdbx_seq_one_letter_code
_entity_poly.pdbx_strand_id
1 'polypeptide(L)' 'MVDIDWLKDHVEVPEGLTYEQLAKDLVKVGLEEEEIHSSQVTGPIVVGYVVDATPEPQKNGKIINWC' A
#
# COMPACT_ATOMS: atom_id res chain seq x y z
N MET A 1 8.02 2.99 -6.06
CA MET A 1 6.89 2.04 -6.14
C MET A 1 5.85 2.67 -7.05
N VAL A 2 5.47 1.98 -8.12
CA VAL A 2 4.48 2.44 -9.09
C VAL A 2 3.22 1.60 -8.87
N ASP A 3 2.07 2.26 -8.82
CA ASP A 3 0.77 1.60 -8.64
C ASP A 3 0.10 1.37 -10.01
N ILE A 4 -0.61 0.25 -10.17
CA ILE A 4 -1.23 -0.09 -11.46
C ILE A 4 -2.38 0.87 -11.81
N ASP A 5 -3.11 1.39 -10.82
CA ASP A 5 -4.21 2.31 -11.06
C ASP A 5 -3.67 3.69 -11.44
N TRP A 6 -2.56 4.12 -10.82
CA TRP A 6 -1.84 5.31 -11.31
C TRP A 6 -1.36 5.15 -12.76
N LEU A 7 -0.88 3.97 -13.17
CA LEU A 7 -0.47 3.72 -14.56
C LEU A 7 -1.66 3.82 -15.52
N LYS A 8 -2.83 3.28 -15.13
CA LYS A 8 -4.07 3.33 -15.92
C LYS A 8 -4.58 4.74 -16.18
N ASP A 9 -4.27 5.69 -15.30
CA ASP A 9 -4.61 7.10 -15.51
C ASP A 9 -3.84 7.73 -16.68
N HIS A 10 -2.73 7.11 -17.10
CA HIS A 10 -1.83 7.66 -18.12
C HIS A 10 -1.87 6.89 -19.44
N VAL A 11 -2.23 5.61 -19.43
CA VAL A 11 -2.24 4.75 -20.63
C VAL A 11 -3.41 3.78 -20.63
N GLU A 12 -3.87 3.41 -21.82
CA GLU A 12 -4.82 2.31 -21.98
C GLU A 12 -4.16 0.98 -21.60
N VAL A 13 -4.87 0.16 -20.83
CA VAL A 13 -4.42 -1.18 -20.42
C VAL A 13 -5.44 -2.25 -20.81
N PRO A 14 -5.02 -3.50 -21.02
CA PRO A 14 -5.94 -4.62 -21.21
C PRO A 14 -6.90 -4.81 -20.03
N GLU A 15 -8.12 -5.25 -20.31
CA GLU A 15 -9.09 -5.60 -19.27
C GLU A 15 -8.56 -6.79 -18.43
N GLY A 16 -8.70 -6.69 -17.11
CA GLY A 16 -8.23 -7.74 -16.19
C GLY A 16 -6.71 -7.86 -16.06
N LEU A 17 -5.95 -6.84 -16.45
CA LEU A 17 -4.49 -6.82 -16.27
C LEU A 17 -4.09 -7.09 -14.81
N THR A 18 -3.16 -8.04 -14.60
CA THR A 18 -2.57 -8.35 -13.30
C THR A 18 -1.15 -7.79 -13.19
N TYR A 19 -0.66 -7.64 -11.95
CA TYR A 19 0.71 -7.18 -11.68
C TYR A 19 1.77 -8.10 -12.28
N GLU A 20 1.56 -9.42 -12.25
CA GLU A 20 2.49 -10.41 -12.79
C GLU A 20 2.59 -10.33 -14.32
N GLN A 21 1.44 -10.11 -14.98
CA GLN A 21 1.40 -9.96 -16.43
C GLN A 21 2.07 -8.64 -16.85
N LEU A 22 1.80 -7.55 -16.14
CA LEU A 22 2.45 -6.25 -16.38
C LEU A 22 3.98 -6.36 -16.24
N ALA A 23 4.47 -6.92 -15.13
CA ALA A 23 5.91 -7.10 -14.91
C ALA A 23 6.57 -7.92 -16.03
N LYS A 24 5.92 -9.01 -16.47
CA LYS A 24 6.39 -9.83 -17.59
C LYS A 24 6.47 -9.06 -18.90
N ASP A 25 5.52 -8.17 -19.18
CA ASP A 25 5.49 -7.39 -20.40
C ASP A 25 6.52 -6.25 -20.39
N LEU A 26 6.75 -5.63 -19.23
CA LEU A 26 7.80 -4.62 -19.03
C LEU A 26 9.20 -5.20 -19.23
N VAL A 27 9.45 -6.43 -18.76
CA VAL A 27 10.73 -7.12 -18.99
C VAL A 27 11.04 -7.29 -20.49
N LYS A 28 10.02 -7.53 -21.33
CA LYS A 28 10.22 -7.67 -22.79
C LYS A 28 10.75 -6.39 -23.45
N VAL A 29 10.56 -5.24 -22.82
CA VAL A 29 11.05 -3.93 -23.30
C VAL A 29 12.24 -3.43 -22.51
N GLY A 30 12.84 -4.27 -21.66
CA GLY A 30 14.05 -3.96 -20.88
C GLY A 30 13.80 -3.25 -19.55
N LEU A 31 12.55 -3.22 -19.08
CA LEU A 31 12.18 -2.72 -17.76
C LEU A 31 11.98 -3.91 -16.82
N GLU A 32 12.98 -4.19 -15.98
CA GLU A 32 12.97 -5.33 -15.05
C GLU A 32 12.42 -4.88 -13.68
N GLU A 33 11.29 -5.45 -13.27
CA GLU A 33 10.71 -5.19 -11.95
C GLU A 33 11.41 -6.02 -10.86
N GLU A 34 11.82 -5.38 -9.77
CA GLU A 34 12.53 -6.03 -8.66
C GLU A 34 11.59 -6.84 -7.75
N GLU A 35 10.42 -6.30 -7.41
CA GLU A 35 9.47 -6.93 -6.49
C GLU A 35 8.03 -6.44 -6.73
N ILE A 36 7.05 -7.32 -6.53
CA ILE A 36 5.62 -6.97 -6.46
C ILE A 36 5.22 -6.93 -4.98
N HIS A 37 4.79 -5.76 -4.51
CA HIS A 37 4.37 -5.59 -3.13
C HIS A 37 2.85 -5.80 -2.99
N SER A 38 2.45 -6.74 -2.15
CA SER A 38 1.06 -7.00 -1.81
C SER A 38 0.69 -6.45 -0.43
N SER A 39 -0.58 -6.08 -0.26
CA SER A 39 -1.09 -5.71 1.06
C SER A 39 -1.20 -6.94 1.98
N GLN A 40 -0.86 -6.77 3.26
CA GLN A 40 -0.88 -7.85 4.26
C GLN A 40 -2.02 -7.73 5.28
N VAL A 41 -2.92 -6.75 5.13
CA VAL A 41 -3.98 -6.52 6.12
C VAL A 41 -5.14 -7.51 5.94
N THR A 42 -5.68 -8.00 7.06
CA THR A 42 -6.80 -8.97 7.08
C THR A 42 -7.82 -8.60 8.17
N GLY A 43 -9.08 -9.06 8.01
CA GLY A 43 -10.17 -8.78 8.95
C GLY A 43 -10.95 -7.50 8.66
N PRO A 44 -11.83 -7.05 9.58
CA PRO A 44 -12.63 -5.85 9.41
C PRO A 44 -11.80 -4.58 9.66
N ILE A 45 -11.04 -4.16 8.65
CA ILE A 45 -10.25 -2.93 8.68
C ILE A 45 -11.09 -1.79 8.10
N VAL A 46 -11.31 -0.75 8.91
CA VAL A 46 -12.12 0.41 8.53
C VAL A 46 -11.43 1.69 8.97
N VAL A 47 -11.77 2.79 8.30
CA VAL A 47 -11.36 4.13 8.71
C VAL A 47 -12.15 4.51 9.97
N GLY A 48 -11.44 4.96 11.00
CA GLY A 48 -12.02 5.49 12.23
C GLY A 48 -11.58 6.93 12.50
N TYR A 49 -12.28 7.59 13.41
CA TYR A 49 -11.92 8.91 13.92
C TYR A 49 -11.55 8.79 15.40
N VAL A 50 -10.43 9.40 15.80
CA VAL A 50 -10.04 9.51 17.21
C VAL A 50 -10.85 10.63 17.85
N VAL A 51 -11.62 10.32 18.89
CA VAL A 51 -12.52 11.28 19.56
C VAL A 51 -11.86 11.89 20.80
N ASP A 52 -11.04 11.12 21.52
CA ASP A 52 -10.23 11.58 22.65
C ASP A 52 -8.84 10.93 22.58
N ALA A 53 -7.85 11.55 23.21
CA ALA A 53 -6.51 10.99 23.34
C ALA A 53 -5.90 11.43 24.68
N THR A 54 -5.82 10.52 25.65
CA THR A 54 -5.27 10.82 26.97
C THR A 54 -3.77 10.42 27.05
N PRO A 55 -2.85 11.37 27.29
CA PRO A 55 -1.42 11.08 27.36
C PRO A 55 -0.99 10.49 28.71
N GLU A 56 -0.26 9.37 28.69
CA GLU A 56 0.32 8.73 29.87
C GLU A 56 1.85 8.58 29.75
N PRO A 57 2.64 9.26 30.61
CA PRO A 57 4.09 9.09 30.67
C PRO A 57 4.49 7.70 31.20
N GLN A 58 5.35 7.02 30.45
CA GLN A 58 5.87 5.69 30.80
C GLN A 58 7.28 5.76 31.39
N LYS A 59 7.67 4.69 32.08
CA LYS A 59 8.99 4.58 32.75
C LYS A 59 10.19 4.70 31.80
N ASN A 60 9.99 4.46 30.51
CA ASN A 60 11.00 4.61 29.46
C ASN A 60 11.09 6.05 28.90
N GLY A 61 10.39 7.01 29.51
CA GLY A 61 10.34 8.41 29.09
C GLY A 61 9.46 8.69 27.86
N LYS A 62 8.78 7.67 27.30
CA LYS A 62 7.83 7.85 26.21
C LYS A 62 6.43 8.15 26.74
N ILE A 63 5.61 8.83 25.95
CA ILE A 63 4.19 9.04 26.23
C ILE A 63 3.38 8.08 25.35
N ILE A 64 2.42 7.37 25.94
CA ILE A 64 1.41 6.60 25.21
C ILE A 64 0.10 7.40 25.23
N ASN A 65 -0.57 7.53 24.09
CA ASN A 65 -1.93 8.07 24.03
C ASN A 65 -2.93 6.91 24.04
N TRP A 66 -3.86 6.94 24.99
CA TRP A 66 -5.02 6.06 25.00
C TRP A 66 -6.15 6.74 24.24
N CYS A 67 -6.61 6.12 23.15
CA CYS A 67 -7.56 6.65 22.18
C CYS A 67 -8.77 5.74 22.01
#